data_AF-A0A8T3BVY6-F1
#
_entry.id   AF-A0A8T3BVY6-F1
#
_cell.length_a   1.000
_cell.length_b   1.000
_cell.length_c   1.000
_cell.angle_alpha   90.00
_cell.angle_beta   90.00
_cell.angle_gamma   90.00
#
_symmetry.space_group_name_H-M   'P 1'
#
loop_
_entity.id
_entity.type
_entity.pdbx_description
1 polymer ?
#
loop_
_entity_poly.entity_id
_entity_poly.type
_entity_poly.pdbx_seq_one_letter_code
_entity_poly.pdbx_strand_id
1 'polypeptide(L)'
;MEEQESKNGEAPEMPDGKPVEEADVGTKAESSVPSGKSEQNIDGAGSRTFTMRELLNELKTEEAGAGKEVIAESASGGEEVRRVSTAASDGSRRDVGSSFSQDSFPQHSVTENDVSMELIHKVSGTDDEGRSRQKILVFSAKRYAEAIEKNPNDHDAYYNWALVLQESADIVAPESTDPSKDSLLEEACKKYEQATQLCPTLHDAFYNWAIAISDRAKIRGRTLEAEELWKQALNNWGLALQELSAIVPIREKQNIVRMAISKFRASIRLQFDFHRAIYNLGTVLYGLAEDTVRPGRLVNQKEVSPKELYSQSAIYIAAAYALKPNYSVYRSALKLVHPKIPIPFLKVGHLTAPPARNPMAPHADWERSQFVLNHEGLQQVSKYGQESEQSSYGSLQGSGHGDKSLIKVDIPDILCVSACADLTLPPGAGLCIDTVQGPVYLAADTWDSLDGWLDAIRLVYTIYARGKSDVLAGIIAD
;
A
#
# COMPACT_ATOMS: atom_id res chain seq x y z
N MET A 1 -41.99 40.67 -28.08
CA MET A 1 -41.53 39.51 -28.87
C MET A 1 -40.02 39.68 -29.01
N GLU A 2 -39.21 39.52 -27.96
CA GLU A 2 -39.14 38.42 -26.98
C GLU A 2 -39.03 37.05 -27.65
N GLU A 3 -37.81 36.51 -27.68
CA GLU A 3 -37.34 35.26 -27.03
C GLU A 3 -35.98 34.84 -27.64
N GLN A 4 -35.11 34.07 -27.00
CA GLN A 4 -34.58 34.00 -25.64
C GLN A 4 -33.25 33.22 -25.78
N GLU A 5 -32.27 33.49 -24.92
CA GLU A 5 -31.00 32.74 -24.85
C GLU A 5 -31.21 31.27 -24.43
N SER A 6 -30.34 30.36 -24.89
CA SER A 6 -29.81 29.31 -24.01
C SER A 6 -28.42 28.84 -24.47
N LYS A 7 -27.48 28.95 -23.52
CA LYS A 7 -26.17 28.33 -23.49
C LYS A 7 -26.33 26.81 -23.33
N ASN A 8 -25.46 26.03 -23.94
CA ASN A 8 -24.85 24.87 -23.28
C ASN A 8 -23.48 24.58 -23.91
N GLY A 9 -22.44 24.69 -23.08
CA GLY A 9 -21.11 24.22 -23.39
C GLY A 9 -21.06 22.71 -23.15
N GLU A 10 -20.63 21.99 -24.16
CA GLU A 10 -20.38 20.56 -24.12
C GLU A 10 -18.99 20.35 -23.49
N ALA A 11 -18.96 19.73 -22.30
CA ALA A 11 -17.75 19.27 -21.64
C ALA A 11 -17.28 17.96 -22.29
N PRO A 12 -15.97 17.62 -22.24
CA PRO A 12 -15.43 16.45 -22.93
C PRO A 12 -16.01 15.15 -22.33
N GLU A 13 -16.50 14.28 -23.21
CA GLU A 13 -16.91 12.92 -22.88
C GLU A 13 -15.75 12.15 -22.22
N MET A 14 -16.01 11.62 -21.03
CA MET A 14 -15.18 10.61 -20.39
C MET A 14 -15.24 9.32 -21.22
N PRO A 15 -14.13 8.59 -21.40
CA PRO A 15 -14.18 7.35 -22.15
C PRO A 15 -15.08 6.35 -21.42
N ASP A 16 -16.09 5.85 -22.14
CA ASP A 16 -16.88 4.69 -21.73
C ASP A 16 -15.93 3.54 -21.39
N GLY A 17 -15.72 3.36 -20.09
CA GLY A 17 -15.05 2.21 -19.53
C GLY A 17 -15.92 0.99 -19.78
N LYS A 18 -15.72 0.34 -20.93
CA LYS A 18 -16.15 -1.04 -21.10
C LYS A 18 -15.69 -1.85 -19.89
N PRO A 19 -16.56 -2.69 -19.31
CA PRO A 19 -16.18 -3.57 -18.23
C PRO A 19 -14.99 -4.39 -18.69
N VAL A 20 -13.93 -4.39 -17.89
CA VAL A 20 -12.83 -5.33 -18.03
C VAL A 20 -13.47 -6.71 -18.09
N GLU A 21 -13.24 -7.43 -19.19
CA GLU A 21 -13.76 -8.77 -19.42
C GLU A 21 -13.63 -9.61 -18.15
N GLU A 22 -14.78 -10.04 -17.64
CA GLU A 22 -14.89 -11.13 -16.71
C GLU A 22 -14.16 -12.32 -17.33
N ALA A 23 -13.00 -12.66 -16.77
CA ALA A 23 -12.55 -14.04 -16.86
C ALA A 23 -13.57 -14.86 -16.05
N ASP A 24 -14.50 -15.48 -16.78
CA ASP A 24 -15.45 -16.48 -16.34
C ASP A 24 -14.73 -17.54 -15.49
N VAL A 25 -14.74 -17.34 -14.17
CA VAL A 25 -14.45 -18.39 -13.19
C VAL A 25 -15.82 -18.87 -12.72
N GLY A 26 -16.31 -19.85 -13.46
CA GLY A 26 -17.59 -20.51 -13.23
C GLY A 26 -17.84 -20.83 -11.77
N THR A 27 -19.06 -20.50 -11.36
CA THR A 27 -19.68 -20.79 -10.08
C THR A 27 -19.74 -22.30 -9.85
N LYS A 28 -18.82 -22.82 -9.04
CA LYS A 28 -18.96 -23.96 -8.11
C LYS A 28 -17.58 -24.33 -7.55
N ALA A 29 -17.16 -23.59 -6.53
CA ALA A 29 -16.16 -24.11 -5.59
C ALA A 29 -16.90 -24.37 -4.28
N GLU A 30 -17.25 -25.62 -4.06
CA GLU A 30 -17.64 -26.11 -2.74
C GLU A 30 -16.55 -25.72 -1.73
N SER A 31 -17.01 -25.23 -0.59
CA SER A 31 -16.23 -24.96 0.60
C SER A 31 -15.36 -26.16 0.97
N SER A 32 -14.09 -26.08 0.63
CA SER A 32 -13.06 -26.95 1.18
C SER A 32 -11.79 -26.14 1.43
N VAL A 33 -11.77 -25.51 2.59
CA VAL A 33 -10.56 -25.00 3.23
C VAL A 33 -9.59 -26.18 3.37
N PRO A 34 -8.37 -26.14 2.82
CA PRO A 34 -7.35 -27.10 3.20
C PRO A 34 -6.88 -26.71 4.60
N SER A 35 -7.35 -27.44 5.61
CA SER A 35 -6.71 -27.47 6.92
C SER A 35 -5.29 -28.05 6.74
N GLY A 36 -4.32 -27.16 6.65
CA GLY A 36 -2.89 -27.46 6.61
C GLY A 36 -2.33 -27.57 8.03
N LYS A 37 -1.70 -28.70 8.31
CA LYS A 37 -1.26 -29.20 9.61
C LYS A 37 -0.16 -28.34 10.28
N SER A 38 -0.38 -28.08 11.58
CA SER A 38 0.57 -28.04 12.71
C SER A 38 1.99 -27.53 12.46
N GLU A 39 2.30 -26.36 13.02
CA GLU A 39 3.65 -26.04 13.49
C GLU A 39 3.75 -26.23 15.01
N GLN A 40 4.84 -26.88 15.43
CA GLN A 40 5.14 -27.25 16.80
C GLN A 40 5.75 -26.08 17.57
N ASN A 41 5.23 -25.86 18.77
CA ASN A 41 5.87 -25.35 19.99
C ASN A 41 7.03 -24.35 19.86
N ILE A 42 6.72 -23.08 20.13
CA ILE A 42 7.59 -22.18 20.87
C ILE A 42 6.81 -21.75 22.11
N ASP A 43 7.37 -22.02 23.29
CA ASP A 43 6.75 -21.76 24.60
C ASP A 43 6.44 -20.26 24.78
N GLY A 44 5.16 -19.93 24.72
CA GLY A 44 4.61 -18.62 25.07
C GLY A 44 3.19 -18.80 25.59
N ALA A 45 3.02 -18.97 26.90
CA ALA A 45 1.73 -19.01 27.55
C ALA A 45 1.06 -17.61 27.45
N GLY A 46 0.40 -17.31 26.33
CA GLY A 46 -0.20 -16.00 26.11
C GLY A 46 -1.04 -15.79 24.85
N SER A 47 -1.00 -16.67 23.85
CA SER A 47 -1.88 -16.58 22.68
C SER A 47 -2.44 -17.97 22.37
N ARG A 48 -3.64 -18.24 22.91
CA ARG A 48 -4.43 -19.40 22.49
C ARG A 48 -5.55 -18.87 21.62
N THR A 49 -5.46 -19.12 20.32
CA THR A 49 -6.55 -18.91 19.38
C THR A 49 -7.68 -19.90 19.66
N PHE A 50 -8.92 -19.39 19.72
CA PHE A 50 -10.11 -20.23 19.88
C PHE A 50 -10.55 -20.75 18.52
N THR A 51 -10.69 -22.07 18.39
CA THR A 51 -11.30 -22.65 17.19
C THR A 51 -12.80 -22.39 17.20
N MET A 52 -13.41 -22.25 16.01
CA MET A 52 -14.87 -22.12 15.89
C MET A 52 -15.62 -23.26 16.60
N ARG A 53 -15.03 -24.46 16.64
CA ARG A 53 -15.59 -25.60 17.37
C ARG A 53 -15.59 -25.38 18.88
N GLU A 54 -14.52 -24.81 19.45
CA GLU A 54 -14.44 -24.49 20.88
C GLU A 54 -15.46 -23.42 21.24
N LEU A 55 -15.55 -22.34 20.46
CA LEU A 55 -16.54 -21.28 20.68
C LEU A 55 -17.97 -21.82 20.63
N LEU A 56 -18.29 -22.69 19.67
CA LEU A 56 -19.60 -23.32 19.55
C LEU A 56 -19.93 -24.27 20.71
N ASN A 57 -18.93 -24.99 21.23
CA ASN A 57 -19.13 -25.88 22.36
C ASN A 57 -19.35 -25.09 23.65
N GLU A 58 -18.60 -24.02 23.87
CA GLU A 58 -18.77 -23.14 25.03
C GLU A 58 -20.12 -22.41 24.99
N LEU A 59 -20.54 -21.90 23.83
CA LEU A 59 -21.85 -21.28 23.66
C LEU A 59 -22.98 -22.26 24.05
N LYS A 60 -22.91 -23.52 23.60
CA LYS A 60 -23.88 -24.56 23.98
C LYS A 60 -23.88 -24.83 25.48
N THR A 61 -22.73 -24.73 26.15
CA THR A 61 -22.66 -24.88 27.61
C THR A 61 -23.23 -23.68 28.36
N GLU A 62 -23.02 -22.45 27.88
CA GLU A 62 -23.66 -21.25 28.46
C GLU A 62 -25.18 -21.28 28.27
N GLU A 63 -25.68 -21.66 27.08
CA GLU A 63 -27.12 -21.82 26.82
C GLU A 63 -27.75 -22.92 27.71
N ALA A 64 -27.04 -24.03 27.92
CA ALA A 64 -27.48 -25.10 28.82
C ALA A 64 -27.41 -24.71 30.31
N GLY A 65 -26.52 -23.79 30.69
CA GLY A 65 -26.40 -23.23 32.03
C GLY A 65 -27.50 -22.22 32.35
N ALA A 66 -27.80 -21.31 31.41
CA ALA A 66 -28.87 -20.31 31.54
C ALA A 66 -30.26 -20.96 31.68
N GLY A 67 -30.48 -22.13 31.07
CA GLY A 67 -31.70 -22.93 31.24
C GLY A 67 -31.89 -23.55 32.63
N LYS A 68 -30.86 -23.53 33.50
CA LYS A 68 -30.95 -24.03 34.88
C LYS A 68 -31.12 -22.93 35.94
N GLU A 69 -30.79 -21.68 35.64
CA GLU A 69 -30.91 -20.56 36.60
C GLU A 69 -32.34 -20.04 36.77
N VAL A 70 -33.32 -20.48 35.97
CA VAL A 70 -34.74 -20.07 36.10
C VAL A 70 -35.54 -20.95 37.09
N ILE A 71 -34.90 -21.90 37.79
CA ILE A 71 -35.54 -22.70 38.85
C ILE A 71 -34.68 -22.71 40.11
N ALA A 72 -34.51 -21.55 40.73
CA ALA A 72 -34.06 -21.45 42.12
C ALA A 72 -34.53 -20.14 42.77
N GLU A 73 -35.84 -20.00 42.98
CA GLU A 73 -36.34 -19.14 44.05
C GLU A 73 -36.58 -19.96 45.32
N SER A 74 -36.24 -19.34 46.45
CA SER A 74 -36.55 -19.65 47.85
C SER A 74 -35.66 -20.66 48.61
N ALA A 75 -34.75 -20.12 49.45
CA ALA A 75 -34.81 -20.31 50.91
C ALA A 75 -33.63 -19.65 51.65
N SER A 76 -33.97 -18.87 52.69
CA SER A 76 -33.16 -18.45 53.86
C SER A 76 -31.92 -17.57 53.60
N GLY A 77 -31.65 -16.47 54.31
CA GLY A 77 -32.06 -16.06 55.65
C GLY A 77 -30.79 -15.82 56.48
N GLY A 78 -30.61 -14.59 57.00
CA GLY A 78 -29.80 -14.35 58.21
C GLY A 78 -28.38 -13.80 58.06
N GLU A 79 -28.24 -12.60 58.63
CA GLU A 79 -27.12 -12.10 59.46
C GLU A 79 -25.84 -11.51 58.83
N GLU A 80 -25.83 -10.19 58.95
CA GLU A 80 -24.73 -9.23 59.01
C GLU A 80 -23.75 -9.53 60.16
N VAL A 81 -22.44 -9.67 59.87
CA VAL A 81 -21.38 -9.42 60.84
C VAL A 81 -20.19 -8.72 60.17
N ARG A 82 -20.00 -7.45 60.58
CA ARG A 82 -18.78 -6.64 60.41
C ARG A 82 -17.53 -7.36 60.90
N ARG A 83 -16.42 -7.25 60.15
CA ARG A 83 -15.09 -7.03 60.74
C ARG A 83 -14.33 -5.94 59.98
N VAL A 84 -13.80 -5.04 60.81
CA VAL A 84 -13.02 -3.83 60.50
C VAL A 84 -11.54 -4.16 60.66
N SER A 85 -10.69 -3.34 60.00
CA SER A 85 -9.26 -3.06 60.28
C SER A 85 -8.29 -3.78 59.34
N THR A 86 -7.26 -3.18 58.74
CA THR A 86 -6.62 -1.86 58.89
C THR A 86 -5.55 -1.77 57.78
N ALA A 87 -5.44 -0.64 57.08
CA ALA A 87 -4.29 -0.35 56.22
C ALA A 87 -3.46 0.78 56.85
N ALA A 88 -2.20 0.49 57.14
CA ALA A 88 -1.18 1.48 57.51
C ALA A 88 -0.25 1.71 56.33
N SER A 89 0.02 2.98 56.09
CA SER A 89 0.95 3.57 55.12
C SER A 89 2.41 3.29 55.48
N ASP A 90 3.27 3.18 54.46
CA ASP A 90 4.43 4.06 54.19
C ASP A 90 5.62 3.28 53.58
N GLY A 91 6.35 3.92 52.66
CA GLY A 91 7.62 3.39 52.16
C GLY A 91 8.02 3.79 50.73
N SER A 92 8.34 5.07 50.53
CA SER A 92 9.05 5.62 49.37
C SER A 92 10.38 4.93 49.04
N ARG A 93 10.70 4.75 47.74
CA ARG A 93 12.08 4.77 47.20
C ARG A 93 12.10 5.17 45.72
N ARG A 94 12.95 6.15 45.39
CA ARG A 94 13.27 6.67 44.04
C ARG A 94 14.44 5.89 43.43
N ASP A 95 14.48 5.67 42.12
CA ASP A 95 15.47 6.31 41.22
C ASP A 95 15.33 5.92 39.72
N VAL A 96 15.33 6.97 38.89
CA VAL A 96 15.97 7.22 37.58
C VAL A 96 15.86 6.21 36.42
N GLY A 97 15.26 6.67 35.30
CA GLY A 97 15.60 6.21 33.95
C GLY A 97 14.60 6.55 32.83
N SER A 98 15.01 7.42 31.91
CA SER A 98 14.55 7.51 30.50
C SER A 98 13.14 8.06 30.20
N SER A 99 13.10 9.31 29.72
CA SER A 99 11.92 9.98 29.16
C SER A 99 11.54 9.39 27.79
N PHE A 100 10.58 8.47 27.76
CA PHE A 100 9.76 8.16 26.59
C PHE A 100 8.38 8.77 26.86
N SER A 101 7.86 9.57 25.94
CA SER A 101 6.50 10.07 26.02
C SER A 101 5.53 8.88 25.95
N GLN A 102 5.01 8.48 27.11
CA GLN A 102 3.81 7.66 27.21
C GLN A 102 2.62 8.53 26.80
N ASP A 103 2.22 8.41 25.53
CA ASP A 103 0.82 8.69 25.20
C ASP A 103 -0.05 7.61 25.86
N SER A 104 -1.20 8.05 26.35
CA SER A 104 -2.14 7.30 27.18
C SER A 104 -2.84 6.18 26.40
N PHE A 105 -2.23 5.00 26.30
CA PHE A 105 -2.78 3.85 25.57
C PHE A 105 -3.93 3.05 26.23
N PRO A 106 -4.21 3.06 27.55
CA PRO A 106 -5.25 2.17 28.09
C PRO A 106 -6.70 2.64 27.83
N GLN A 107 -6.93 3.95 27.66
CA GLN A 107 -8.29 4.49 27.72
C GLN A 107 -8.99 4.49 26.35
N HIS A 108 -8.22 4.59 25.25
CA HIS A 108 -8.77 4.57 23.89
C HIS A 108 -9.16 3.17 23.41
N SER A 109 -8.38 2.13 23.74
CA SER A 109 -8.66 0.76 23.28
C SER A 109 -9.92 0.16 23.90
N VAL A 110 -10.19 0.45 25.17
CA VAL A 110 -11.42 0.03 25.86
C VAL A 110 -12.64 0.67 25.19
N THR A 111 -12.59 1.96 24.88
CA THR A 111 -13.72 2.64 24.22
C THR A 111 -13.97 2.16 22.79
N GLU A 112 -12.93 1.77 22.04
CA GLU A 112 -13.10 1.19 20.70
C GLU A 112 -13.68 -0.23 20.74
N ASN A 113 -13.29 -1.01 21.74
CA ASN A 113 -13.86 -2.33 21.99
C ASN A 113 -15.36 -2.24 22.33
N ASP A 114 -15.75 -1.24 23.13
CA ASP A 114 -17.15 -0.97 23.47
C ASP A 114 -17.99 -0.63 22.22
N VAL A 115 -17.48 0.23 21.33
CA VAL A 115 -18.16 0.58 20.06
C VAL A 115 -18.33 -0.65 19.17
N SER A 116 -17.28 -1.46 19.01
CA SER A 116 -17.34 -2.69 18.24
C SER A 116 -18.40 -3.66 18.79
N MET A 117 -18.47 -3.83 20.11
CA MET A 117 -19.48 -4.67 20.76
C MET A 117 -20.89 -4.11 20.58
N GLU A 118 -21.09 -2.80 20.77
CA GLU A 118 -22.39 -2.15 20.59
C GLU A 118 -22.93 -2.39 19.17
N LEU A 119 -22.10 -2.16 18.15
CA LEU A 119 -22.50 -2.37 16.75
C LEU A 119 -22.89 -3.82 16.48
N ILE A 120 -22.09 -4.79 16.95
CA ILE A 120 -22.41 -6.21 16.79
C ILE A 120 -23.74 -6.51 17.47
N HIS A 121 -23.98 -6.04 18.70
CA HIS A 121 -25.24 -6.30 19.41
C HIS A 121 -26.50 -5.77 18.72
N LYS A 122 -26.38 -4.70 17.92
CA LYS A 122 -27.52 -4.14 17.17
C LYS A 122 -27.84 -4.94 15.90
N VAL A 123 -26.91 -5.76 15.39
CA VAL A 123 -27.16 -6.60 14.20
C VAL A 123 -28.25 -7.62 14.51
N SER A 124 -29.27 -7.67 13.66
CA SER A 124 -30.34 -8.67 13.71
C SER A 124 -30.37 -9.46 12.42
N GLY A 125 -30.20 -10.78 12.51
CA GLY A 125 -30.28 -11.66 11.35
C GLY A 125 -31.66 -11.67 10.71
N THR A 126 -31.72 -11.62 9.38
CA THR A 126 -32.96 -11.55 8.59
C THR A 126 -33.75 -12.86 8.63
N ASP A 127 -33.08 -13.99 8.81
CA ASP A 127 -33.64 -15.34 8.90
C ASP A 127 -33.15 -16.10 10.17
N ASP A 128 -33.62 -17.33 10.37
CA ASP A 128 -33.23 -18.15 11.54
C ASP A 128 -31.73 -18.50 11.54
N GLU A 129 -31.15 -18.70 10.36
CA GLU A 129 -29.73 -18.97 10.18
C GLU A 129 -28.89 -17.75 10.55
N GLY A 130 -29.24 -16.57 10.04
CA GLY A 130 -28.60 -15.30 10.36
C GLY A 130 -28.73 -14.94 11.84
N ARG A 131 -29.88 -15.22 12.49
CA ARG A 131 -30.02 -15.05 13.95
C ARG A 131 -29.11 -16.00 14.72
N SER A 132 -29.00 -17.25 14.29
CA SER A 132 -28.11 -18.23 14.91
C SER A 132 -26.63 -17.85 14.72
N ARG A 133 -26.27 -17.41 13.52
CA ARG A 133 -24.94 -16.88 13.19
C ARG A 133 -24.61 -15.67 14.06
N GLN A 134 -25.55 -14.75 14.20
CA GLN A 134 -25.39 -13.53 15.00
C GLN A 134 -25.10 -13.84 16.47
N LYS A 135 -25.78 -14.82 17.07
CA LYS A 135 -25.47 -15.26 18.45
C LYS A 135 -24.03 -15.73 18.59
N ILE A 136 -23.54 -16.51 17.61
CA ILE A 136 -22.17 -17.02 17.61
C ILE A 136 -21.17 -15.87 17.43
N LEU A 137 -21.47 -14.91 16.56
CA LEU A 137 -20.62 -13.73 16.32
C LEU A 137 -20.52 -12.86 17.58
N VAL A 138 -21.63 -12.59 18.27
CA VAL A 138 -21.66 -11.88 19.57
C VAL A 138 -20.80 -12.61 20.60
N PHE A 139 -20.98 -13.93 20.74
CA PHE A 139 -20.21 -14.73 21.69
C PHE A 139 -18.71 -14.70 21.37
N SER A 140 -18.34 -14.84 20.10
CA SER A 140 -16.96 -14.79 19.63
C SER A 140 -16.33 -13.42 19.89
N ALA A 141 -17.04 -12.34 19.58
CA ALA A 141 -16.58 -10.97 19.82
C ALA A 141 -16.30 -10.73 21.31
N LYS A 142 -17.18 -11.17 22.20
CA LYS A 142 -16.97 -11.09 23.65
C LYS A 142 -15.71 -11.83 24.09
N ARG A 143 -15.44 -13.01 23.54
CA ARG A 143 -14.21 -13.77 23.85
C ARG A 143 -12.95 -13.07 23.37
N TYR A 144 -12.96 -12.49 22.18
CA TYR A 144 -11.81 -11.72 21.69
C TYR A 144 -11.60 -10.42 22.48
N ALA A 145 -12.69 -9.74 22.87
CA ALA A 145 -12.60 -8.58 23.75
C ALA A 145 -11.92 -8.93 25.09
N GLU A 146 -12.35 -10.00 25.76
CA GLU A 146 -11.74 -10.48 26.99
C GLU A 146 -10.29 -10.97 26.81
N ALA A 147 -9.96 -11.56 25.65
CA ALA A 147 -8.59 -11.96 25.33
C ALA A 147 -7.68 -10.72 25.22
N ILE A 148 -8.14 -9.66 24.57
CA ILE A 148 -7.43 -8.39 24.42
C ILE A 148 -7.29 -7.67 25.77
N GLU A 149 -8.31 -7.68 26.63
CA GLU A 149 -8.21 -7.13 27.98
C GLU A 149 -7.12 -7.82 28.81
N LYS A 150 -6.98 -9.15 28.65
CA LYS A 150 -5.93 -9.93 29.32
C LYS A 150 -4.55 -9.74 28.67
N ASN A 151 -4.51 -9.67 27.34
CA ASN A 151 -3.30 -9.51 26.56
C ASN A 151 -3.52 -8.52 25.41
N PRO A 152 -3.22 -7.23 25.61
CA PRO A 152 -3.36 -6.20 24.57
C PRO A 152 -2.43 -6.38 23.37
N ASN A 153 -1.49 -7.33 23.41
CA ASN A 153 -0.56 -7.61 22.32
C ASN A 153 -0.96 -8.88 21.53
N ASP A 154 -2.15 -9.43 21.75
CA ASP A 154 -2.63 -10.60 21.03
C ASP A 154 -3.16 -10.23 19.63
N HIS A 155 -2.26 -10.23 18.64
CA HIS A 155 -2.61 -9.88 17.25
C HIS A 155 -3.67 -10.80 16.65
N ASP A 156 -3.71 -12.07 17.08
CA ASP A 156 -4.69 -13.04 16.58
C ASP A 156 -6.08 -12.72 17.11
N ALA A 157 -6.20 -12.23 18.34
CA ALA A 157 -7.49 -11.78 18.88
C ALA A 157 -8.02 -10.57 18.09
N TYR A 158 -7.16 -9.59 17.77
CA TYR A 158 -7.54 -8.46 16.92
C TYR A 158 -7.94 -8.90 15.50
N TYR A 159 -7.14 -9.75 14.86
CA TYR A 159 -7.41 -10.27 13.52
C TYR A 159 -8.74 -11.03 13.45
N ASN A 160 -8.98 -11.95 14.39
CA ASN A 160 -10.19 -12.75 14.39
C ASN A 160 -11.43 -11.91 14.77
N TRP A 161 -11.29 -10.89 15.61
CA TRP A 161 -12.39 -9.96 15.86
C TRP A 161 -12.73 -9.13 14.63
N ALA A 162 -11.73 -8.71 13.84
CA ALA A 162 -11.98 -8.04 12.57
C ALA A 162 -12.79 -8.92 11.60
N LEU A 163 -12.49 -10.22 11.53
CA LEU A 163 -13.29 -11.18 10.76
C LEU A 163 -14.73 -11.27 11.27
N VAL A 164 -14.93 -11.33 12.60
CA VAL A 164 -16.27 -11.33 13.20
C VAL A 164 -17.05 -10.08 12.80
N LEU A 165 -16.42 -8.90 12.80
CA LEU A 165 -17.05 -7.64 12.39
C LEU A 165 -17.43 -7.64 10.90
N GLN A 166 -16.57 -8.15 10.01
CA GLN A 166 -16.93 -8.32 8.59
C GLN A 166 -18.10 -9.28 8.40
N GLU A 167 -18.10 -10.40 9.11
CA GLU A 167 -19.17 -11.39 9.01
C GLU A 167 -20.49 -10.88 9.59
N SER A 168 -20.42 -10.05 10.64
CA SER A 168 -21.57 -9.29 11.13
C SER A 168 -22.07 -8.31 10.06
N ALA A 169 -21.17 -7.63 9.34
CA ALA A 169 -21.53 -6.69 8.27
C ALA A 169 -22.25 -7.37 7.08
N ASP A 170 -21.96 -8.65 6.82
CA ASP A 170 -22.57 -9.40 5.72
C ASP A 170 -23.98 -9.91 6.01
N ILE A 171 -24.35 -10.05 7.28
CA ILE A 171 -25.72 -10.41 7.68
C ILE A 171 -26.62 -9.21 7.99
N VAL A 172 -26.07 -8.00 7.94
CA VAL A 172 -26.87 -6.77 8.04
C VAL A 172 -27.82 -6.69 6.85
N ALA A 173 -29.11 -6.45 7.12
CA ALA A 173 -30.10 -6.24 6.07
C ALA A 173 -29.72 -5.02 5.20
N PRO A 174 -29.90 -5.07 3.86
CA PRO A 174 -29.52 -3.97 2.97
C PRO A 174 -30.13 -2.61 3.33
N GLU A 175 -31.33 -2.62 3.91
CA GLU A 175 -32.08 -1.42 4.31
C GLU A 175 -31.77 -0.96 5.75
N SER A 176 -30.91 -1.67 6.49
CA SER A 176 -30.56 -1.32 7.86
C SER A 176 -29.68 -0.07 7.91
N THR A 177 -30.10 0.90 8.71
CA THR A 177 -29.37 2.16 8.92
C THR A 177 -28.58 2.20 10.23
N ASP A 178 -28.95 1.39 11.24
CA ASP A 178 -28.21 1.21 12.49
C ASP A 178 -28.28 -0.26 12.97
N PRO A 179 -27.18 -1.02 12.98
CA PRO A 179 -25.85 -0.63 12.50
C PRO A 179 -25.85 -0.62 10.97
N SER A 180 -25.04 0.27 10.36
CA SER A 180 -24.83 0.23 8.92
C SER A 180 -23.75 -0.79 8.58
N LYS A 181 -23.82 -1.37 7.38
CA LYS A 181 -22.74 -2.24 6.88
C LYS A 181 -21.38 -1.52 6.91
N ASP A 182 -21.35 -0.23 6.57
CA ASP A 182 -20.11 0.56 6.55
C ASP A 182 -19.51 0.75 7.95
N SER A 183 -20.30 0.95 9.01
CA SER A 183 -19.77 1.16 10.37
C SER A 183 -19.09 -0.10 10.91
N LEU A 184 -19.66 -1.28 10.65
CA LEU A 184 -19.04 -2.56 11.02
C LEU A 184 -17.74 -2.80 10.24
N LEU A 185 -17.72 -2.50 8.93
CA LEU A 185 -16.52 -2.62 8.11
C LEU A 185 -15.43 -1.61 8.53
N GLU A 186 -15.81 -0.42 9.00
CA GLU A 186 -14.88 0.56 9.54
C GLU A 186 -14.21 0.06 10.82
N GLU A 187 -14.96 -0.48 11.77
CA GLU A 187 -14.39 -1.09 12.96
C GLU A 187 -13.52 -2.30 12.61
N ALA A 188 -13.93 -3.13 11.64
CA ALA A 188 -13.09 -4.22 11.15
C ALA A 188 -11.74 -3.73 10.62
N CYS A 189 -11.73 -2.63 9.86
CA CYS A 189 -10.50 -2.00 9.38
C CYS A 189 -9.58 -1.58 10.53
N LYS A 190 -10.12 -1.00 11.62
CA LYS A 190 -9.33 -0.61 12.80
C LYS A 190 -8.72 -1.82 13.50
N LYS A 191 -9.47 -2.92 13.64
CA LYS A 191 -8.96 -4.17 14.24
C LYS A 191 -7.87 -4.81 13.37
N TYR A 192 -8.01 -4.80 12.04
CA TYR A 192 -6.93 -5.24 11.14
C TYR A 192 -5.69 -4.35 11.23
N GLU A 193 -5.86 -3.03 11.35
CA GLU A 193 -4.75 -2.11 11.56
C GLU A 193 -4.01 -2.44 12.87
N GLN A 194 -4.73 -2.68 13.97
CA GLN A 194 -4.15 -3.11 15.25
C GLN A 194 -3.40 -4.45 15.12
N ALA A 195 -4.00 -5.44 14.45
CA ALA A 195 -3.36 -6.73 14.21
C ALA A 195 -2.05 -6.61 13.41
N THR A 196 -2.05 -5.79 12.35
CA THR A 196 -0.86 -5.57 11.50
C THR A 196 0.20 -4.68 12.14
N GLN A 197 -0.17 -3.79 13.06
CA GLN A 197 0.80 -3.06 13.88
C GLN A 197 1.55 -3.99 14.85
N LEU A 198 0.84 -4.95 15.44
CA LEU A 198 1.42 -5.95 16.35
C LEU A 198 2.20 -7.03 15.59
N CYS A 199 1.70 -7.46 14.43
CA CYS A 199 2.34 -8.46 13.58
C CYS A 199 2.41 -7.97 12.11
N PRO A 200 3.49 -7.23 11.75
CA PRO A 200 3.65 -6.66 10.40
C PRO A 200 3.82 -7.68 9.28
N THR A 201 3.99 -8.96 9.60
CA THR A 201 4.14 -10.06 8.64
C THR A 201 2.83 -10.85 8.43
N LEU A 202 1.73 -10.43 9.07
CA LEU A 202 0.44 -11.11 8.99
C LEU A 202 -0.28 -10.81 7.67
N HIS A 203 0.12 -11.53 6.61
CA HIS A 203 -0.39 -11.33 5.26
C HIS A 203 -1.92 -11.50 5.14
N ASP A 204 -2.52 -12.44 5.89
CA ASP A 204 -3.98 -12.65 5.91
C ASP A 204 -4.74 -11.42 6.44
N ALA A 205 -4.20 -10.73 7.44
CA ALA A 205 -4.79 -9.49 7.96
C ALA A 205 -4.76 -8.38 6.92
N PHE A 206 -3.65 -8.19 6.20
CA PHE A 206 -3.59 -7.22 5.10
C PHE A 206 -4.57 -7.55 3.97
N TYR A 207 -4.71 -8.83 3.63
CA TYR A 207 -5.61 -9.28 2.56
C TYR A 207 -7.07 -9.02 2.93
N ASN A 208 -7.50 -9.45 4.11
CA ASN A 208 -8.88 -9.25 4.55
C ASN A 208 -9.19 -7.77 4.84
N TRP A 209 -8.19 -7.00 5.29
CA TRP A 209 -8.31 -5.56 5.39
C TRP A 209 -8.53 -4.90 4.03
N ALA A 210 -7.81 -5.33 2.99
CA ALA A 210 -8.03 -4.84 1.63
C ALA A 210 -9.45 -5.15 1.12
N ILE A 211 -10.00 -6.32 1.47
CA ILE A 211 -11.40 -6.67 1.16
C ILE A 211 -12.36 -5.73 1.89
N ALA A 212 -12.19 -5.54 3.21
CA ALA A 212 -13.05 -4.65 3.99
C ALA A 212 -13.07 -3.22 3.43
N ILE A 213 -11.90 -2.67 3.09
CA ILE A 213 -11.78 -1.34 2.46
C ILE A 213 -12.48 -1.33 1.09
N SER A 214 -12.32 -2.39 0.29
CA SER A 214 -12.95 -2.49 -1.03
C SER A 214 -14.48 -2.50 -0.93
N ASP A 215 -15.04 -3.17 0.07
CA ASP A 215 -16.48 -3.20 0.29
C ASP A 215 -16.99 -1.84 0.78
N ARG A 216 -16.24 -1.14 1.65
CA ARG A 216 -16.51 0.26 2.01
C ARG A 216 -16.48 1.20 0.80
N ALA A 217 -15.58 0.96 -0.15
CA ALA A 217 -15.49 1.73 -1.39
C ALA A 217 -16.71 1.49 -2.29
N LYS A 218 -17.15 0.23 -2.43
CA LYS A 218 -18.35 -0.15 -3.19
C LYS A 218 -19.61 0.51 -2.65
N ILE A 219 -19.78 0.57 -1.32
CA ILE A 219 -20.92 1.24 -0.67
C ILE A 219 -21.00 2.72 -1.07
N ARG A 220 -19.85 3.38 -1.23
CA ARG A 220 -19.75 4.79 -1.60
C ARG A 220 -19.86 5.05 -3.11
N GLY A 221 -19.92 4.00 -3.94
CA GLY A 221 -20.08 4.12 -5.38
C GLY A 221 -18.99 4.93 -6.08
N ARG A 222 -19.39 5.88 -6.93
CA ARG A 222 -18.48 6.73 -7.72
C ARG A 222 -18.26 8.08 -7.03
N THR A 223 -17.56 8.08 -5.91
CA THR A 223 -17.25 9.27 -5.12
C THR A 223 -15.75 9.40 -4.87
N LEU A 224 -15.27 10.61 -4.54
CA LEU A 224 -13.88 10.85 -4.17
C LEU A 224 -13.46 10.04 -2.92
N GLU A 225 -14.39 9.82 -1.99
CA GLU A 225 -14.15 8.94 -0.84
C GLU A 225 -13.95 7.48 -1.27
N ALA A 226 -14.68 6.99 -2.26
CA ALA A 226 -14.46 5.66 -2.81
C ALA A 226 -13.08 5.54 -3.46
N GLU A 227 -12.61 6.56 -4.19
CA GLU A 227 -11.27 6.61 -4.77
C GLU A 227 -10.17 6.59 -3.69
N GLU A 228 -10.37 7.33 -2.59
CA GLU A 228 -9.50 7.32 -1.41
C GLU A 228 -9.39 5.93 -0.77
N LEU A 229 -10.48 5.18 -0.73
CA LEU A 229 -10.51 3.81 -0.23
C LEU A 229 -9.86 2.83 -1.22
N TRP A 230 -10.13 2.96 -2.52
CA TRP A 230 -9.58 2.07 -3.55
C TRP A 230 -8.06 2.07 -3.56
N LYS A 231 -7.41 3.23 -3.43
CA LYS A 231 -5.94 3.28 -3.37
C LYS A 231 -5.39 2.63 -2.10
N GLN A 232 -6.08 2.75 -0.96
CA GLN A 232 -5.70 2.09 0.29
C GLN A 232 -5.86 0.57 0.20
N ALA A 233 -6.97 0.10 -0.37
CA ALA A 233 -7.21 -1.32 -0.63
C ALA A 233 -6.13 -1.93 -1.52
N LEU A 234 -5.77 -1.25 -2.62
CA LEU A 234 -4.71 -1.70 -3.52
C LEU A 234 -3.34 -1.74 -2.83
N ASN A 235 -3.04 -0.76 -1.97
CA ASN A 235 -1.81 -0.76 -1.19
C ASN A 235 -1.77 -1.92 -0.19
N ASN A 236 -2.85 -2.17 0.55
CA ASN A 236 -2.92 -3.28 1.51
C ASN A 236 -2.87 -4.64 0.81
N TRP A 237 -3.47 -4.78 -0.37
CA TRP A 237 -3.32 -5.98 -1.19
C TRP A 237 -1.87 -6.17 -1.64
N GLY A 238 -1.18 -5.09 -2.04
CA GLY A 238 0.25 -5.13 -2.34
C GLY A 238 1.08 -5.63 -1.14
N LEU A 239 0.79 -5.15 0.07
CA LEU A 239 1.44 -5.60 1.31
C LEU A 239 1.15 -7.07 1.61
N ALA A 240 -0.09 -7.52 1.48
CA ALA A 240 -0.44 -8.93 1.64
C ALA A 240 0.37 -9.84 0.71
N LEU A 241 0.48 -9.46 -0.56
CA LEU A 241 1.27 -10.21 -1.55
C LEU A 241 2.77 -10.16 -1.25
N GLN A 242 3.29 -9.02 -0.80
CA GLN A 242 4.68 -8.89 -0.37
C GLN A 242 4.99 -9.87 0.78
N GLU A 243 4.19 -9.86 1.84
CA GLU A 243 4.41 -10.72 3.01
C GLU A 243 4.20 -12.20 2.68
N LEU A 244 3.17 -12.52 1.87
CA LEU A 244 2.99 -13.88 1.34
C LEU A 244 4.20 -14.35 0.54
N SER A 245 4.82 -13.47 -0.25
CA SER A 245 5.99 -13.82 -1.06
C SER A 245 7.21 -14.26 -0.24
N ALA A 246 7.27 -13.88 1.05
CA ALA A 246 8.36 -14.24 1.94
C ALA A 246 8.29 -15.70 2.42
N ILE A 247 7.09 -16.30 2.44
CA ILE A 247 6.85 -17.64 3.00
C ILE A 247 6.59 -18.72 1.94
N VAL A 248 6.30 -18.32 0.70
CA VAL A 248 6.06 -19.26 -0.42
C VAL A 248 7.34 -19.83 -1.02
N PRO A 249 7.26 -21.00 -1.69
CA PRO A 249 8.39 -21.55 -2.44
C PRO A 249 8.92 -20.59 -3.53
N ILE A 250 10.22 -20.67 -3.81
CA ILE A 250 10.93 -19.75 -4.72
C ILE A 250 10.35 -19.72 -6.14
N ARG A 251 9.72 -20.82 -6.58
CA ARG A 251 9.09 -20.95 -7.90
C ARG A 251 7.87 -20.03 -8.05
N GLU A 252 7.15 -19.81 -6.95
CA GLU A 252 5.92 -19.00 -6.94
C GLU A 252 6.21 -17.55 -6.53
N LYS A 253 7.26 -17.33 -5.74
CA LYS A 253 7.70 -16.01 -5.26
C LYS A 253 7.71 -14.94 -6.35
N GLN A 254 8.30 -15.22 -7.51
CA GLN A 254 8.39 -14.24 -8.60
C GLN A 254 7.04 -13.77 -9.14
N ASN A 255 6.07 -14.69 -9.28
CA ASN A 255 4.75 -14.32 -9.76
C ASN A 255 4.04 -13.44 -8.74
N ILE A 256 4.13 -13.81 -7.46
CA ILE A 256 3.51 -13.07 -6.35
C ILE A 256 4.14 -11.68 -6.19
N VAL A 257 5.47 -11.57 -6.26
CA VAL A 257 6.16 -10.26 -6.24
C VAL A 257 5.72 -9.37 -7.41
N ARG A 258 5.60 -9.92 -8.63
CA ARG A 258 5.08 -9.17 -9.78
C ARG A 258 3.65 -8.68 -9.57
N MET A 259 2.80 -9.49 -8.93
CA MET A 259 1.45 -9.06 -8.56
C MET A 259 1.48 -7.95 -7.51
N ALA A 260 2.34 -8.02 -6.50
CA ALA A 260 2.51 -6.95 -5.50
C ALA A 260 2.91 -5.62 -6.16
N ILE A 261 3.91 -5.65 -7.04
CA ILE A 261 4.36 -4.49 -7.84
C ILE A 261 3.17 -3.90 -8.63
N SER A 262 2.38 -4.75 -9.28
CA SER A 262 1.19 -4.32 -10.03
C SER A 262 0.17 -3.61 -9.15
N LYS A 263 -0.12 -4.13 -7.95
CA LYS A 263 -1.07 -3.52 -7.00
C LYS A 263 -0.57 -2.17 -6.47
N PHE A 264 0.70 -2.05 -6.11
CA PHE A 264 1.26 -0.76 -5.70
C PHE A 264 1.25 0.27 -6.84
N ARG A 265 1.61 -0.13 -8.07
CA ARG A 265 1.51 0.76 -9.25
C ARG A 265 0.07 1.21 -9.51
N ALA A 266 -0.91 0.31 -9.39
CA ALA A 266 -2.32 0.66 -9.52
C ALA A 266 -2.76 1.68 -8.45
N SER A 267 -2.30 1.52 -7.21
CA SER A 267 -2.55 2.46 -6.12
C SER A 267 -1.96 3.85 -6.41
N ILE A 268 -0.72 3.91 -6.91
CA ILE A 268 -0.05 5.17 -7.29
C ILE A 268 -0.76 5.85 -8.48
N ARG A 269 -1.33 5.10 -9.42
CA ARG A 269 -2.07 5.67 -10.55
C ARG A 269 -3.39 6.34 -10.14
N LEU A 270 -4.00 5.91 -9.04
CA LEU A 270 -5.17 6.60 -8.47
C LEU A 270 -4.76 7.91 -7.79
N GLN A 271 -3.62 7.94 -7.12
CA GLN A 271 -3.06 9.15 -6.55
C GLN A 271 -1.53 9.11 -6.57
N PHE A 272 -0.94 9.93 -7.44
CA PHE A 272 0.52 9.90 -7.66
C PHE A 272 1.35 10.33 -6.46
N ASP A 273 0.79 11.10 -5.51
CA ASP A 273 1.47 11.49 -4.27
C ASP A 273 1.15 10.57 -3.08
N PHE A 274 0.54 9.40 -3.31
CA PHE A 274 0.27 8.43 -2.26
C PHE A 274 1.56 7.74 -1.79
N HIS A 275 2.30 8.46 -0.94
CA HIS A 275 3.65 8.11 -0.48
C HIS A 275 3.79 6.71 0.13
N ARG A 276 2.73 6.15 0.74
CA ARG A 276 2.76 4.79 1.31
C ARG A 276 2.95 3.74 0.20
N ALA A 277 2.18 3.81 -0.88
CA ALA A 277 2.31 2.89 -2.02
C ALA A 277 3.64 3.10 -2.76
N ILE A 278 4.10 4.34 -2.90
CA ILE A 278 5.41 4.68 -3.47
C ILE A 278 6.53 4.03 -2.65
N TYR A 279 6.50 4.19 -1.33
CA TYR A 279 7.47 3.59 -0.41
C TYR A 279 7.46 2.06 -0.50
N ASN A 280 6.29 1.45 -0.41
CA ASN A 280 6.14 -0.02 -0.43
C ASN A 280 6.57 -0.62 -1.77
N LEU A 281 6.31 0.07 -2.88
CA LEU A 281 6.85 -0.35 -4.19
C LEU A 281 8.39 -0.31 -4.19
N GLY A 282 8.99 0.73 -3.60
CA GLY A 282 10.43 0.82 -3.42
C GLY A 282 11.02 -0.34 -2.60
N THR A 283 10.35 -0.76 -1.52
CA THR A 283 10.80 -1.89 -0.69
C THR A 283 10.66 -3.23 -1.41
N VAL A 284 9.59 -3.46 -2.17
CA VAL A 284 9.43 -4.69 -2.97
C VAL A 284 10.50 -4.78 -4.05
N LEU A 285 10.79 -3.68 -4.74
CA LEU A 285 11.85 -3.64 -5.76
C LEU A 285 13.23 -3.90 -5.15
N TYR A 286 13.49 -3.39 -3.95
CA TYR A 286 14.72 -3.71 -3.21
C TYR A 286 14.83 -5.19 -2.89
N GLY A 287 13.77 -5.78 -2.32
CA GLY A 287 13.73 -7.22 -2.01
C GLY A 287 13.91 -8.10 -3.24
N LEU A 288 13.29 -7.71 -4.37
CA LEU A 288 13.47 -8.38 -5.65
C LEU A 288 14.93 -8.29 -6.14
N ALA A 289 15.59 -7.15 -5.96
CA ALA A 289 17.01 -6.99 -6.29
C ALA A 289 17.88 -7.93 -5.43
N GLU A 290 17.66 -7.99 -4.11
CA GLU A 290 18.39 -8.88 -3.20
C GLU A 290 18.21 -10.37 -3.57
N ASP A 291 16.99 -10.78 -3.92
CA ASP A 291 16.70 -12.14 -4.37
C ASP A 291 17.43 -12.51 -5.66
N THR A 292 17.59 -11.56 -6.58
CA THR A 292 18.27 -11.79 -7.87
C THR A 292 19.79 -11.90 -7.74
N VAL A 293 20.40 -11.31 -6.71
CA VAL A 293 21.85 -11.37 -6.45
C VAL A 293 22.26 -12.68 -5.79
N ARG A 294 21.34 -13.41 -5.15
CA ARG A 294 21.65 -14.60 -4.35
C ARG A 294 22.27 -15.73 -5.21
N PRO A 295 23.41 -16.34 -4.80
CA PRO A 295 24.10 -17.37 -5.57
C PRO A 295 23.22 -18.62 -5.82
N GLY A 296 23.28 -19.18 -7.03
CA GLY A 296 22.59 -20.43 -7.39
C GLY A 296 21.29 -20.26 -8.17
N ARG A 297 20.89 -19.02 -8.48
CA ARG A 297 19.74 -18.74 -9.35
C ARG A 297 20.19 -18.59 -10.81
N LEU A 298 19.61 -19.39 -11.71
CA LEU A 298 19.80 -19.21 -13.16
C LEU A 298 19.19 -17.87 -13.56
N VAL A 299 20.03 -16.86 -13.80
CA VAL A 299 19.58 -15.55 -14.30
C VAL A 299 19.02 -15.76 -15.70
N ASN A 300 17.72 -15.57 -15.85
CA ASN A 300 17.09 -15.59 -17.16
C ASN A 300 17.48 -14.29 -17.88
N GLN A 301 17.96 -14.36 -19.13
CA GLN A 301 18.43 -13.17 -19.87
C GLN A 301 17.36 -12.10 -20.11
N LYS A 302 16.07 -12.42 -19.82
CA LYS A 302 14.93 -11.50 -19.92
C LYS A 302 14.60 -10.77 -18.62
N GLU A 303 15.26 -11.05 -17.50
CA GLU A 303 14.98 -10.39 -16.22
C GLU A 303 15.72 -9.04 -16.10
N VAL A 304 15.05 -8.06 -15.47
CA VAL A 304 15.63 -6.76 -15.15
C VAL A 304 16.88 -6.96 -14.29
N SER A 305 17.98 -6.29 -14.66
CA SER A 305 19.24 -6.44 -13.92
C SER A 305 19.10 -6.02 -12.45
N PRO A 306 19.81 -6.66 -11.51
CA PRO A 306 19.75 -6.27 -10.10
C PRO A 306 20.10 -4.79 -9.88
N LYS A 307 21.05 -4.25 -10.66
CA LYS A 307 21.43 -2.84 -10.63
C LYS A 307 20.28 -1.91 -10.98
N GLU A 308 19.49 -2.24 -12.00
CA GLU A 308 18.32 -1.46 -12.39
C GLU A 308 17.21 -1.56 -11.32
N LEU A 309 17.00 -2.74 -10.71
CA LEU A 309 16.05 -2.88 -9.61
C LEU A 309 16.43 -2.04 -8.38
N TYR A 310 17.72 -2.03 -7.99
CA TYR A 310 18.20 -1.12 -6.93
C TYR A 310 18.02 0.35 -7.29
N SER A 311 18.28 0.71 -8.55
CA SER A 311 18.08 2.07 -9.06
C SER A 311 16.60 2.48 -8.96
N GLN A 312 15.68 1.63 -9.45
CA GLN A 312 14.24 1.87 -9.35
C GLN A 312 13.78 1.98 -7.90
N SER A 313 14.23 1.06 -7.04
CA SER A 313 13.96 1.10 -5.60
C SER A 313 14.39 2.44 -4.97
N ALA A 314 15.60 2.90 -5.29
CA ALA A 314 16.12 4.16 -4.78
C ALA A 314 15.29 5.37 -5.22
N ILE A 315 14.84 5.38 -6.49
CA ILE A 315 13.95 6.42 -7.03
C ILE A 315 12.64 6.48 -6.23
N TYR A 316 11.99 5.34 -6.01
CA TYR A 316 10.74 5.27 -5.25
C TYR A 316 10.91 5.70 -3.79
N ILE A 317 11.95 5.23 -3.10
CA ILE A 317 12.20 5.58 -1.70
C ILE A 317 12.57 7.07 -1.57
N ALA A 318 13.38 7.61 -2.48
CA ALA A 318 13.68 9.04 -2.53
C ALA A 318 12.41 9.87 -2.74
N ALA A 319 11.52 9.43 -3.63
CA ALA A 319 10.25 10.11 -3.88
C ALA A 319 9.32 10.08 -2.65
N ALA A 320 9.19 8.92 -1.99
CA ALA A 320 8.39 8.81 -0.76
C ALA A 320 8.93 9.70 0.35
N TYR A 321 10.25 9.74 0.54
CA TYR A 321 10.90 10.65 1.50
C TYR A 321 10.68 12.12 1.12
N ALA A 322 10.84 12.49 -0.16
CA ALA A 322 10.62 13.87 -0.61
C ALA A 322 9.19 14.36 -0.34
N LEU A 323 8.19 13.49 -0.52
CA LEU A 323 6.78 13.79 -0.24
C LEU A 323 6.49 13.86 1.28
N LYS A 324 7.15 13.04 2.09
CA LYS A 324 6.97 12.97 3.57
C LYS A 324 8.29 12.85 4.34
N PRO A 325 9.10 13.93 4.43
CA PRO A 325 10.44 13.88 5.03
C PRO A 325 10.44 13.67 6.56
N ASN A 326 9.29 13.87 7.21
CA ASN A 326 9.12 13.70 8.66
C ASN A 326 8.95 12.23 9.07
N TYR A 327 8.77 11.31 8.12
CA TYR A 327 8.62 9.89 8.40
C TYR A 327 10.00 9.26 8.62
N SER A 328 10.30 8.88 9.86
CA SER A 328 11.60 8.30 10.26
C SER A 328 11.95 7.04 9.47
N VAL A 329 10.96 6.20 9.18
CA VAL A 329 11.11 4.98 8.38
C VAL A 329 11.64 5.31 6.98
N TYR A 330 11.11 6.35 6.33
CA TYR A 330 11.54 6.76 4.99
C TYR A 330 12.96 7.31 5.01
N ARG A 331 13.32 8.06 6.06
CA ARG A 331 14.69 8.55 6.26
C ARG A 331 15.68 7.39 6.38
N SER A 332 15.33 6.36 7.16
CA SER A 332 16.18 5.17 7.35
C SER A 332 16.33 4.37 6.06
N ALA A 333 15.24 4.15 5.34
CA ALA A 333 15.27 3.48 4.04
C ALA A 333 16.07 4.26 3.00
N LEU A 334 15.93 5.60 2.97
CA LEU A 334 16.69 6.46 2.07
C LEU A 334 18.19 6.30 2.31
N LYS A 335 18.65 6.30 3.58
CA LYS A 335 20.08 6.07 3.89
C LYS A 335 20.61 4.74 3.33
N LEU A 336 19.78 3.70 3.31
CA LEU A 336 20.17 2.38 2.78
C LEU A 336 20.34 2.41 1.26
N VAL A 337 19.44 3.09 0.55
CA VAL A 337 19.40 3.08 -0.93
C VAL A 337 20.11 4.28 -1.57
N HIS A 338 20.48 5.30 -0.79
CA HIS A 338 21.15 6.50 -1.28
C HIS A 338 22.43 6.20 -2.08
N PRO A 339 23.31 5.23 -1.70
CA PRO A 339 24.45 4.83 -2.53
C PRO A 339 24.09 4.22 -3.90
N LYS A 340 22.82 3.94 -4.17
CA LYS A 340 22.30 3.44 -5.45
C LYS A 340 21.75 4.56 -6.34
N ILE A 341 21.65 5.79 -5.82
CA ILE A 341 21.22 6.98 -6.56
C ILE A 341 22.42 7.50 -7.40
N PRO A 342 22.25 7.75 -8.70
CA PRO A 342 23.32 8.24 -9.56
C PRO A 342 23.52 9.76 -9.45
N ILE A 343 23.99 10.22 -8.28
CA ILE A 343 24.25 11.63 -7.97
C ILE A 343 25.14 12.29 -9.06
N PRO A 344 24.84 13.54 -9.50
CA PRO A 344 23.81 14.47 -9.00
C PRO A 344 22.41 14.26 -9.62
N PHE A 345 22.15 13.08 -10.19
CA PHE A 345 20.90 12.75 -10.87
C PHE A 345 20.10 11.72 -10.08
N LEU A 346 18.79 11.73 -10.30
CA LEU A 346 17.88 10.72 -9.75
C LEU A 346 17.86 9.46 -10.62
N LYS A 347 17.91 9.62 -11.95
CA LYS A 347 17.99 8.52 -12.91
C LYS A 347 18.96 8.84 -14.02
N VAL A 348 19.71 7.82 -14.43
CA VAL A 348 20.59 7.85 -15.60
C VAL A 348 20.32 6.61 -16.42
N GLY A 349 20.16 6.78 -17.74
CA GLY A 349 19.91 5.65 -18.64
C GLY A 349 20.03 6.05 -20.09
N HIS A 350 19.78 5.11 -20.99
CA HIS A 350 19.80 5.38 -22.42
C HIS A 350 18.37 5.42 -22.97
N LEU A 351 18.15 6.36 -23.88
CA LEU A 351 16.95 6.46 -24.70
C LEU A 351 17.40 6.74 -26.14
N THR A 352 16.61 6.24 -27.08
CA THR A 352 16.75 6.56 -28.50
C THR A 352 15.90 7.78 -28.79
N ALA A 353 16.51 8.79 -29.39
CA ALA A 353 15.87 10.09 -29.58
C ALA A 353 16.21 10.68 -30.97
N PRO A 354 15.31 11.49 -31.53
CA PRO A 354 15.59 12.19 -32.79
C PRO A 354 16.63 13.31 -32.57
N PRO A 355 17.19 13.88 -33.65
CA PRO A 355 17.93 15.13 -33.55
C PRO A 355 17.05 16.24 -32.96
N ALA A 356 17.54 17.01 -31.98
CA ALA A 356 16.67 17.89 -31.18
C ALA A 356 15.94 18.99 -31.98
N ARG A 357 16.47 19.42 -33.12
CA ARG A 357 15.83 20.40 -34.03
C ARG A 357 14.91 19.74 -35.07
N ASN A 358 14.84 18.42 -35.13
CA ASN A 358 14.00 17.68 -36.07
C ASN A 358 13.32 16.47 -35.38
N PRO A 359 12.24 16.70 -34.61
CA PRO A 359 11.52 15.64 -33.88
C PRO A 359 10.93 14.54 -34.79
N MET A 360 10.68 14.85 -36.06
CA MET A 360 10.12 13.94 -37.07
C MET A 360 11.19 13.40 -38.03
N ALA A 361 12.45 13.34 -37.59
CA ALA A 361 13.52 12.81 -38.42
C ALA A 361 13.28 11.34 -38.79
N PRO A 362 13.73 10.89 -39.98
CA PRO A 362 13.73 9.49 -40.35
C PRO A 362 14.39 8.61 -39.27
N HIS A 363 13.92 7.38 -39.09
CA HIS A 363 14.43 6.46 -38.05
C HIS A 363 15.95 6.25 -38.09
N ALA A 364 16.57 6.39 -39.26
CA ALA A 364 18.03 6.29 -39.43
C ALA A 364 18.82 7.40 -38.70
N ASP A 365 18.18 8.54 -38.45
CA ASP A 365 18.79 9.70 -37.79
C ASP A 365 18.54 9.70 -36.27
N TRP A 366 17.74 8.75 -35.76
CA TRP A 366 17.53 8.60 -34.32
C TRP A 366 18.77 7.98 -33.69
N GLU A 367 19.32 8.64 -32.69
CA GLU A 367 20.52 8.19 -32.01
C GLU A 367 20.19 7.71 -30.60
N ARG A 368 20.74 6.53 -30.25
CA ARG A 368 20.78 6.08 -28.87
C ARG A 368 21.77 6.93 -28.09
N SER A 369 21.24 7.69 -27.13
CA SER A 369 21.99 8.64 -26.32
C SER A 369 21.70 8.45 -24.84
N GLN A 370 22.61 8.91 -23.99
CA GLN A 370 22.38 8.90 -22.56
C GLN A 370 21.50 10.08 -22.16
N PHE A 371 20.57 9.83 -21.26
CA PHE A 371 19.69 10.81 -20.63
C PHE A 371 19.87 10.77 -19.12
N VAL A 372 19.70 11.93 -18.50
CA VAL A 372 19.75 12.12 -17.05
C VAL A 372 18.48 12.85 -16.60
N LEU A 373 17.96 12.46 -15.45
CA LEU A 373 16.80 13.08 -14.82
C LEU A 373 17.21 13.55 -13.42
N ASN A 374 17.06 14.84 -13.15
CA ASN A 374 17.22 15.43 -11.82
C ASN A 374 15.88 16.04 -11.38
N HIS A 375 15.90 16.88 -10.34
CA HIS A 375 14.71 17.58 -9.83
C HIS A 375 14.22 18.73 -10.73
N GLU A 376 15.02 19.17 -11.71
CA GLU A 376 14.72 20.29 -12.62
C GLU A 376 14.19 19.82 -13.98
N GLY A 377 14.71 18.71 -14.52
CA GLY A 377 14.36 18.26 -15.87
C GLY A 377 15.02 16.96 -16.31
N LEU A 378 14.54 16.47 -17.47
CA LEU A 378 15.14 15.41 -18.25
C LEU A 378 16.07 16.03 -19.30
N GLN A 379 17.32 15.56 -19.39
CA GLN A 379 18.33 16.15 -20.28
C GLN A 379 19.13 15.06 -21.01
N GLN A 380 19.35 15.27 -22.30
CA GLN A 380 20.25 14.46 -23.12
C GLN A 380 21.71 14.86 -22.85
N VAL A 381 22.59 13.88 -22.65
CA VAL A 381 24.02 14.10 -22.37
C VAL A 381 24.82 14.10 -23.67
N SER A 382 25.75 15.06 -23.81
CA SER A 382 26.67 15.13 -24.95
C SER A 382 27.73 14.02 -24.90
N LYS A 383 27.99 13.38 -26.05
CA LYS A 383 29.02 12.33 -26.22
C LYS A 383 30.44 12.79 -25.84
N TYR A 384 30.74 14.10 -25.86
CA TYR A 384 32.07 14.65 -25.57
C TYR A 384 32.28 15.05 -24.09
N GLY A 385 31.23 15.00 -23.26
CA GLY A 385 31.32 15.41 -21.84
C GLY A 385 31.78 14.31 -20.87
N GLN A 386 31.92 13.06 -21.33
CA GLN A 386 32.30 11.93 -20.46
C GLN A 386 33.81 11.80 -20.19
N GLU A 387 34.68 12.49 -20.94
CA GLU A 387 36.14 12.40 -20.77
C GLU A 387 36.76 13.56 -19.95
N SER A 388 36.00 14.58 -19.57
CA SER A 388 36.57 15.84 -19.04
C SER A 388 36.45 16.07 -17.53
N GLU A 389 36.18 15.06 -16.71
CA GLU A 389 36.25 15.21 -15.24
C GLU A 389 37.61 14.82 -14.64
N GLN A 390 38.60 14.47 -15.46
CA GLN A 390 39.98 14.22 -15.04
C GLN A 390 41.04 14.79 -16.00
N SER A 391 41.00 16.07 -16.35
CA SER A 391 42.24 16.77 -16.72
C SER A 391 42.06 18.28 -16.72
N SER A 392 42.99 18.94 -16.05
CA SER A 392 43.12 20.39 -15.94
C SER A 392 43.28 21.12 -17.28
N TYR A 393 42.86 22.39 -17.25
CA TYR A 393 43.13 23.50 -18.17
C TYR A 393 44.26 23.31 -19.18
N GLY A 394 43.90 23.32 -20.47
CA GLY A 394 44.80 23.50 -21.60
C GLY A 394 44.04 24.00 -22.82
N SER A 395 44.25 25.26 -23.18
CA SER A 395 43.69 25.95 -24.34
C SER A 395 44.03 25.25 -25.67
N LEU A 396 43.07 25.19 -26.60
CA LEU A 396 43.28 25.49 -28.03
C LEU A 396 41.94 25.55 -28.79
N GLN A 397 41.72 26.67 -29.48
CA GLN A 397 40.68 26.86 -30.49
C GLN A 397 40.93 25.94 -31.70
N GLY A 398 39.86 25.36 -32.26
CA GLY A 398 39.94 24.71 -33.58
C GLY A 398 38.67 24.00 -34.03
N SER A 399 37.95 24.65 -34.94
CA SER A 399 37.12 24.08 -36.01
C SER A 399 35.87 23.23 -35.68
N GLY A 400 34.70 23.82 -35.99
CA GLY A 400 33.67 23.14 -36.77
C GLY A 400 32.78 22.13 -36.04
N HIS A 401 32.09 22.54 -34.98
CA HIS A 401 30.97 21.76 -34.45
C HIS A 401 29.64 22.41 -34.82
N GLY A 402 28.92 21.74 -35.73
CA GLY A 402 27.49 21.98 -35.92
C GLY A 402 26.80 21.95 -34.56
N ASP A 403 26.02 22.99 -34.30
CA ASP A 403 25.28 23.26 -33.08
C ASP A 403 24.31 22.10 -32.79
N LYS A 404 24.82 21.02 -32.15
CA LYS A 404 24.01 19.88 -31.70
C LYS A 404 23.26 20.32 -30.46
N SER A 405 22.15 21.04 -30.67
CA SER A 405 21.13 21.25 -29.65
C SER A 405 20.79 19.90 -29.02
N LEU A 406 20.87 19.81 -27.69
CA LEU A 406 20.51 18.63 -26.92
C LEU A 406 19.02 18.69 -26.56
N ILE A 407 18.37 17.54 -26.48
CA ILE A 407 16.98 17.49 -25.99
C ILE A 407 17.00 17.77 -24.49
N LYS A 408 16.19 18.74 -24.07
CA LYS A 408 15.96 19.10 -22.67
C LYS A 408 14.46 19.32 -22.46
N VAL A 409 13.94 18.75 -21.38
CA VAL A 409 12.55 18.92 -20.93
C VAL A 409 12.58 19.31 -19.46
N ASP A 410 12.16 20.54 -19.16
CA ASP A 410 12.07 21.02 -17.79
C ASP A 410 10.79 20.46 -17.12
N ILE A 411 10.87 20.07 -15.86
CA ILE A 411 9.75 19.50 -15.10
C ILE A 411 8.51 20.42 -15.09
N PRO A 412 8.64 21.75 -14.91
CA PRO A 412 7.51 22.68 -14.99
C PRO A 412 6.80 22.69 -16.36
N ASP A 413 7.49 22.33 -17.43
CA ASP A 413 6.97 22.38 -18.80
C ASP A 413 6.15 21.12 -19.15
N ILE A 414 6.20 20.07 -18.33
CA ILE A 414 5.49 18.80 -18.58
C ILE A 414 4.00 18.95 -18.33
N LEU A 415 3.21 18.60 -19.34
CA LEU A 415 1.74 18.52 -19.29
C LEU A 415 1.27 17.08 -19.05
N CYS A 416 1.86 16.12 -19.76
CA CYS A 416 1.57 14.71 -19.55
C CYS A 416 2.76 13.83 -20.00
N VAL A 417 2.79 12.60 -19.49
CA VAL A 417 3.80 11.59 -19.86
C VAL A 417 3.08 10.26 -20.07
N SER A 418 3.28 9.63 -21.23
CA SER A 418 2.60 8.39 -21.59
C SER A 418 3.49 7.43 -22.40
N ALA A 419 3.19 6.13 -22.30
CA ALA A 419 3.70 5.16 -23.25
C ALA A 419 3.06 5.45 -24.62
N CYS A 420 3.85 5.34 -25.69
CA CYS A 420 3.45 5.69 -27.04
C CYS A 420 3.71 4.52 -27.99
N ALA A 421 2.72 4.22 -28.83
CA ALA A 421 2.80 3.19 -29.88
C ALA A 421 2.62 3.82 -31.27
N ASP A 422 3.16 5.02 -31.47
CA ASP A 422 3.08 5.75 -32.74
C ASP A 422 4.00 5.11 -33.79
N LEU A 423 3.48 4.90 -35.00
CA LEU A 423 4.19 4.28 -36.13
C LEU A 423 5.41 5.10 -36.60
N THR A 424 5.46 6.38 -36.24
CA THR A 424 6.59 7.28 -36.52
C THR A 424 7.76 7.07 -35.58
N LEU A 425 7.61 6.29 -34.50
CA LEU A 425 8.70 5.94 -33.60
C LEU A 425 9.51 4.76 -34.15
N PRO A 426 10.84 4.73 -33.93
CA PRO A 426 11.65 3.55 -34.24
C PRO A 426 11.19 2.35 -33.40
N PRO A 427 11.53 1.11 -33.83
CA PRO A 427 11.19 -0.09 -33.08
C PRO A 427 11.69 -0.03 -31.63
N GLY A 428 10.78 -0.20 -30.67
CA GLY A 428 11.09 -0.10 -29.24
C GLY A 428 9.85 0.22 -28.42
N ALA A 429 10.06 0.50 -27.13
CA ALA A 429 9.00 0.94 -26.23
C ALA A 429 8.94 2.48 -26.24
N GLY A 430 7.95 3.04 -26.93
CA GLY A 430 7.84 4.48 -27.13
C GLY A 430 7.39 5.25 -25.88
N LEU A 431 7.91 6.47 -25.74
CA LEU A 431 7.62 7.44 -24.68
C LEU A 431 7.22 8.76 -25.34
N CYS A 432 6.06 9.30 -24.96
CA CYS A 432 5.67 10.66 -25.29
C CYS A 432 5.65 11.53 -24.02
N ILE A 433 6.31 12.67 -24.08
CA ILE A 433 6.26 13.72 -23.06
C ILE A 433 5.62 14.95 -23.72
N ASP A 434 4.36 15.22 -23.39
CA ASP A 434 3.70 16.44 -23.84
C ASP A 434 4.18 17.60 -23.01
N THR A 435 4.72 18.63 -23.66
CA THR A 435 5.19 19.85 -23.01
C THR A 435 4.43 21.08 -23.50
N VAL A 436 4.56 22.20 -22.79
CA VAL A 436 4.04 23.50 -23.24
C VAL A 436 4.60 23.95 -24.60
N GLN A 437 5.75 23.42 -25.01
CA GLN A 437 6.41 23.73 -26.28
C GLN A 437 6.09 22.71 -27.40
N GLY A 438 5.33 21.65 -27.07
CA GLY A 438 5.00 20.55 -27.97
C GLY A 438 5.44 19.18 -27.45
N PRO A 439 5.05 18.09 -28.13
CA PRO A 439 5.39 16.73 -27.73
C PRO A 439 6.87 16.41 -27.99
N VAL A 440 7.49 15.72 -27.04
CA VAL A 440 8.84 15.14 -27.16
C VAL A 440 8.72 13.63 -27.17
N TYR A 441 9.20 13.02 -28.25
CA TYR A 441 9.15 11.58 -28.45
C TYR A 441 10.51 10.94 -28.22
N LEU A 442 10.53 9.85 -27.45
CA LEU A 442 11.70 9.07 -27.10
C LEU A 442 11.35 7.59 -27.20
N ALA A 443 12.35 6.71 -27.33
CA ALA A 443 12.15 5.27 -27.33
C ALA A 443 13.12 4.57 -26.36
N ALA A 444 12.59 3.74 -25.48
CA ALA A 444 13.37 2.88 -24.60
C ALA A 444 13.65 1.53 -25.27
N ASP A 445 14.78 0.91 -24.89
CA ASP A 445 15.22 -0.38 -25.43
C ASP A 445 14.23 -1.52 -25.10
N THR A 446 13.52 -1.43 -23.97
CA THR A 446 12.55 -2.43 -23.50
C THR A 446 11.35 -1.78 -22.81
N TRP A 447 10.22 -2.50 -22.72
CA TRP A 447 9.03 -2.05 -21.97
C TRP A 447 9.30 -1.86 -20.48
N ASP A 448 10.14 -2.70 -19.87
CA ASP A 448 10.54 -2.54 -18.46
C ASP A 448 11.37 -1.27 -18.24
N SER A 449 12.24 -0.93 -19.20
CA SER A 449 13.02 0.32 -19.17
C SER A 449 12.12 1.53 -19.35
N LEU A 450 11.14 1.45 -20.25
CA LEU A 450 10.11 2.48 -20.43
C LEU A 450 9.34 2.73 -19.14
N ASP A 451 8.86 1.67 -18.48
CA ASP A 451 8.17 1.75 -17.20
C ASP A 451 9.02 2.50 -16.16
N GLY A 452 10.31 2.17 -16.06
CA GLY A 452 11.23 2.84 -15.14
C GLY A 452 11.43 4.33 -15.44
N TRP A 453 11.39 4.73 -16.72
CA TRP A 453 11.43 6.15 -17.11
C TRP A 453 10.10 6.87 -16.84
N LEU A 454 8.98 6.25 -17.19
CA LEU A 454 7.63 6.78 -16.93
C LEU A 454 7.43 7.03 -15.43
N ASP A 455 7.74 6.04 -14.61
CA ASP A 455 7.59 6.13 -13.16
C ASP A 455 8.50 7.24 -12.61
N ALA A 456 9.76 7.31 -13.01
CA ALA A 456 10.69 8.32 -12.54
C ALA A 456 10.25 9.75 -12.90
N ILE A 457 9.89 10.02 -14.16
CA ILE A 457 9.46 11.36 -14.60
C ILE A 457 8.18 11.78 -13.88
N ARG A 458 7.20 10.88 -13.77
CA ARG A 458 5.94 11.16 -13.07
C ARG A 458 6.16 11.44 -11.58
N LEU A 459 7.06 10.70 -10.91
CA LEU A 459 7.39 10.94 -9.52
C LEU A 459 8.06 12.30 -9.32
N VAL A 460 9.04 12.67 -10.16
CA VAL A 460 9.68 14.00 -10.09
C VAL A 460 8.65 15.11 -10.33
N TYR A 461 7.81 14.97 -11.35
CA TYR A 461 6.73 15.93 -11.60
C TYR A 461 5.77 16.05 -10.42
N THR A 462 5.39 14.92 -9.81
CA THR A 462 4.50 14.91 -8.64
C THR A 462 5.12 15.65 -7.45
N ILE A 463 6.41 15.42 -7.19
CA ILE A 463 7.16 16.11 -6.14
C ILE A 463 7.20 17.62 -6.41
N TYR A 464 7.44 18.02 -7.66
CA TYR A 464 7.38 19.42 -8.08
C TYR A 464 6.00 20.03 -7.87
N ALA A 465 4.93 19.37 -8.34
CA ALA A 465 3.55 19.82 -8.20
C ALA A 465 3.11 19.95 -6.73
N ARG A 466 3.73 19.18 -5.82
CA ARG A 466 3.52 19.28 -4.36
C ARG A 466 4.43 20.31 -3.67
N GLY A 467 5.23 21.07 -4.41
CA GLY A 467 6.14 22.08 -3.88
C GLY A 467 7.29 21.48 -3.05
N LYS A 468 7.76 20.29 -3.43
CA LYS A 468 8.81 19.54 -2.71
C LYS A 468 10.09 19.35 -3.51
N SER A 469 10.28 20.10 -4.60
CA SER A 469 11.48 20.03 -5.44
C SER A 469 12.77 20.26 -4.65
N ASP A 470 12.81 21.23 -3.73
CA ASP A 470 13.99 21.51 -2.91
C ASP A 470 14.39 20.32 -2.02
N VAL A 471 13.41 19.54 -1.55
CA VAL A 471 13.68 18.33 -0.76
C VAL A 471 14.35 17.29 -1.64
N LEU A 472 13.84 17.07 -2.86
CA LEU A 472 14.47 16.16 -3.82
C LEU A 472 15.84 16.65 -4.27
N ALA A 473 16.02 17.95 -4.46
CA ALA A 473 17.30 18.57 -4.75
C ALA A 473 18.32 18.25 -3.66
N GLY A 474 17.95 18.40 -2.39
CA GLY A 474 18.81 18.02 -1.26
C GLY A 474 19.18 16.54 -1.22
N ILE A 475 18.28 15.63 -1.63
CA ILE A 475 18.58 14.19 -1.69
C ILE A 475 19.66 13.87 -2.73
N ILE A 476 19.69 14.59 -3.85
CA ILE A 476 20.61 14.33 -4.97
C ILE A 476 21.81 15.28 -5.04
N ALA A 477 21.94 16.21 -4.08
CA ALA A 477 23.07 17.12 -3.96
C ALA A 477 24.15 16.60 -2.99
N ASP A 478 23.73 15.84 -1.98
CA ASP A 478 24.57 15.15 -0.98
C ASP A 478 24.74 13.68 -1.34
#